data_AF-A0A0Q6KJ20-F1
#
_entry.id   AF-A0A0Q6KJ20-F1
#
_cell.length_a   1.000
_cell.length_b   1.000
_cell.length_c   1.000
_cell.angle_alpha   90.00
_cell.angle_beta   90.00
_cell.angle_gamma   90.00
#
_symmetry.space_group_name_H-M   'P 1'
#
loop_
_entity.id
_entity.type
_entity.pdbx_description
1 polymer ?
#
loop_
_entity_poly.entity_id
_entity_poly.type
_entity_poly.pdbx_seq_one_letter_code
_entity_poly.pdbx_strand_id
1 'polypeptide(L)'
;MDDIPEAAYGRVTNPQRFEPLIAAGRALVADLEQRFEVTVTHSVPPQARESTAVMVVDIVHFTPALADQAPLTIAFTSFPGLYLDIGAWEHVALPSCGCDACDEDASSTLESLSRYCEATAAGQLCERISGGTSPTLKLSWKGDDWASSTARQLSTGVTELQAHSIQPPTDGRWQPWSPRSQTAPR
;
A
#
# COMPACT_ATOMS: atom_id res chain seq x y z
N MET A 1 1.06 23.98 26.07
CA MET A 1 0.84 22.57 25.73
C MET A 1 -0.65 22.48 25.56
N ASP A 2 -1.12 22.71 24.33
CA ASP A 2 -2.54 22.67 24.01
C ASP A 2 -2.94 21.19 24.02
N ASP A 3 -3.64 20.81 25.08
CA ASP A 3 -4.17 19.48 25.28
C ASP A 3 -5.29 19.27 24.26
N ILE A 4 -5.02 18.47 23.22
CA ILE A 4 -6.04 18.15 22.22
C ILE A 4 -7.15 17.39 22.95
N PRO A 5 -8.42 17.83 22.87
CA PRO A 5 -9.49 17.20 23.63
C PRO A 5 -9.61 15.72 23.26
N GLU A 6 -9.79 14.86 24.27
CA GLU A 6 -9.93 13.41 24.09
C GLU A 6 -10.99 13.04 23.03
N ALA A 7 -12.04 13.86 22.93
CA ALA A 7 -13.12 13.72 21.94
C ALA A 7 -12.71 13.95 20.46
N ALA A 8 -11.49 14.42 20.18
CA ALA A 8 -10.96 14.56 18.82
C ALA A 8 -10.28 13.27 18.33
N TYR A 9 -9.88 12.38 19.25
CA TYR A 9 -9.38 11.06 18.87
C TYR A 9 -10.52 10.21 18.29
N GLY A 10 -10.28 9.62 17.12
CA GLY A 10 -11.27 8.79 16.41
C GLY A 10 -12.43 9.56 15.75
N ARG A 11 -12.55 10.88 15.98
CA ARG A 11 -13.53 11.73 15.29
C ARG A 11 -12.92 12.29 14.01
N VAL A 12 -13.69 12.28 12.91
CA VAL A 12 -13.32 12.95 11.66
C VAL A 12 -14.41 13.94 11.27
N THR A 13 -14.14 15.24 11.42
CA THR A 13 -15.14 16.27 11.16
C THR A 13 -15.10 16.77 9.71
N ASN A 14 -13.96 16.63 9.03
CA ASN A 14 -13.78 17.04 7.63
C ASN A 14 -13.06 15.96 6.82
N PRO A 15 -13.72 14.84 6.48
CA PRO A 15 -13.12 13.78 5.67
C PRO A 15 -12.72 14.28 4.28
N GLN A 16 -13.44 15.25 3.71
CA GLN A 16 -13.22 15.77 2.35
C GLN A 16 -11.82 16.38 2.16
N ARG A 17 -11.10 16.71 3.24
CA ARG A 17 -9.71 17.16 3.16
C ARG A 17 -8.81 16.15 2.43
N PHE A 18 -9.15 14.86 2.45
CA PHE A 18 -8.40 13.81 1.76
C PHE A 18 -8.96 13.46 0.36
N GLU A 19 -10.00 14.13 -0.15
CA GLU A 19 -10.48 13.92 -1.53
C GLU A 19 -9.39 14.01 -2.61
N PRO A 20 -8.38 14.91 -2.51
CA PRO A 20 -7.26 14.93 -3.45
C PRO A 20 -6.50 13.59 -3.55
N LEU A 21 -6.52 12.77 -2.49
CA LEU A 21 -5.89 11.45 -2.49
C LEU A 21 -6.56 10.48 -3.47
N ILE A 22 -7.88 10.57 -3.64
CA ILE A 22 -8.61 9.74 -4.60
C ILE A 22 -8.21 10.12 -6.03
N ALA A 23 -8.15 11.42 -6.32
CA ALA A 23 -7.74 11.91 -7.63
C ALA A 23 -6.27 11.53 -7.93
N ALA A 24 -5.38 11.71 -6.96
CA ALA A 24 -3.97 11.34 -7.09
C ALA A 24 -3.78 9.83 -7.25
N GLY A 25 -4.50 9.00 -6.49
CA GLY A 25 -4.48 7.54 -6.62
C GLY A 25 -4.87 7.10 -8.04
N ARG A 26 -5.92 7.70 -8.62
CA ARG A 26 -6.33 7.40 -10.00
C ARG A 26 -5.30 7.86 -11.03
N ALA A 27 -4.72 9.04 -10.85
CA ALA A 27 -3.66 9.53 -11.74
C ALA A 27 -2.41 8.63 -11.69
N LEU A 28 -2.04 8.18 -10.50
CA LEU A 28 -0.91 7.29 -10.28
C LEU A 28 -1.15 5.90 -10.88
N VAL A 29 -2.37 5.38 -10.78
CA VAL A 29 -2.76 4.14 -11.46
C VAL A 29 -2.51 4.23 -12.96
N ALA A 30 -2.96 5.30 -13.58
CA ALA A 30 -2.79 5.53 -15.01
C ALA A 30 -1.30 5.68 -15.40
N ASP A 31 -0.52 6.41 -14.59
CA ASP A 31 0.93 6.58 -14.83
C ASP A 31 1.68 5.24 -14.72
N LEU A 32 1.47 4.48 -13.64
CA LEU A 32 2.13 3.19 -13.43
C LEU A 32 1.77 2.19 -14.53
N GLU A 33 0.50 2.12 -14.90
CA GLU A 33 0.07 1.30 -16.03
C GLU A 33 0.78 1.74 -17.31
N GLN A 34 0.90 3.04 -17.58
CA GLN A 34 1.57 3.52 -18.79
C GLN A 34 3.07 3.20 -18.80
N ARG A 35 3.76 3.30 -17.66
CA ARG A 35 5.23 3.19 -17.58
C ARG A 35 5.76 1.76 -17.46
N PHE A 36 4.98 0.82 -16.96
CA PHE A 36 5.47 -0.52 -16.62
C PHE A 36 4.72 -1.67 -17.31
N GLU A 37 5.40 -2.80 -17.47
CA GLU A 37 4.84 -4.08 -17.91
C GLU A 37 4.05 -4.72 -16.76
N VAL A 38 2.87 -4.16 -16.49
CA VAL A 38 1.92 -4.62 -15.47
C VAL A 38 0.56 -4.88 -16.12
N THR A 39 -0.11 -5.94 -15.68
CA THR A 39 -1.52 -6.18 -15.99
C THR A 39 -2.37 -5.53 -14.91
N VAL A 40 -3.22 -4.57 -15.30
CA VAL A 40 -4.13 -3.88 -14.39
C VAL A 40 -5.52 -4.49 -14.48
N THR A 41 -6.09 -4.84 -13.34
CA THR A 41 -7.48 -5.33 -13.26
C THR A 41 -8.24 -4.56 -12.19
N HIS A 42 -9.50 -4.27 -12.48
CA HIS A 42 -10.41 -3.61 -11.56
C HIS A 42 -11.38 -4.62 -10.98
N SER A 43 -11.60 -4.55 -9.68
CA SER A 43 -12.66 -5.30 -9.00
C SER A 43 -13.42 -4.40 -8.05
N VAL A 44 -14.72 -4.67 -7.90
CA VAL A 44 -15.54 -4.04 -6.86
C VAL A 44 -15.80 -5.13 -5.83
N PRO A 45 -15.46 -4.90 -4.55
CA PRO A 45 -15.69 -5.91 -3.53
C PRO A 45 -17.20 -6.16 -3.40
N PRO A 46 -17.62 -7.39 -3.08
CA PRO A 46 -19.02 -7.66 -2.79
C PRO A 46 -19.47 -6.73 -1.65
N GLN A 47 -20.56 -5.98 -1.88
CA GLN A 47 -21.09 -5.06 -0.87
C GLN A 47 -21.42 -5.87 0.39
N ALA A 48 -20.66 -5.66 1.46
CA ALA A 48 -20.98 -6.24 2.75
C ALA A 48 -22.34 -5.69 3.19
N ARG A 49 -23.26 -6.58 3.56
CA ARG A 49 -24.60 -6.21 4.04
C ARG A 49 -24.60 -5.58 5.44
N GLU A 50 -23.43 -5.38 6.04
CA GLU A 50 -23.27 -4.94 7.42
C GLU A 50 -22.36 -3.72 7.50
N SER A 51 -22.87 -2.70 8.20
CA SER A 51 -22.35 -1.34 8.33
C SER A 51 -20.95 -1.28 8.94
N THR A 52 -19.91 -1.34 8.11
CA THR A 52 -18.63 -0.70 8.41
C THR A 52 -18.71 0.76 7.98
N ALA A 53 -18.16 1.68 8.78
CA ALA A 53 -18.25 3.13 8.50
C ALA A 53 -17.50 3.56 7.22
N VAL A 54 -16.60 2.71 6.72
CA VAL A 54 -15.79 2.94 5.52
C VAL A 54 -15.88 1.70 4.63
N MET A 55 -16.46 1.85 3.45
CA MET A 55 -16.58 0.77 2.46
C MET A 55 -15.51 0.93 1.39
N VAL A 56 -14.93 -0.18 0.94
CA VAL A 56 -14.09 -0.19 -0.27
C VAL A 56 -15.01 -0.09 -1.50
N VAL A 57 -14.75 0.85 -2.39
CA VAL A 57 -15.62 1.17 -3.54
C VAL A 57 -15.05 0.71 -4.88
N ASP A 58 -13.72 0.59 -4.99
CA ASP A 58 -13.00 0.22 -6.21
C ASP A 58 -11.65 -0.36 -5.77
N ILE A 59 -11.20 -1.44 -6.41
CA ILE A 59 -9.93 -2.09 -6.13
C ILE A 59 -9.20 -2.25 -7.46
N VAL A 60 -7.97 -1.74 -7.51
CA VAL A 60 -7.09 -1.84 -8.66
C VAL A 60 -5.93 -2.76 -8.32
N HIS A 61 -5.82 -3.88 -9.03
CA HIS A 61 -4.72 -4.83 -8.86
C HIS A 61 -3.71 -4.68 -10.00
N PHE A 62 -2.45 -4.52 -9.63
CA PHE A 62 -1.29 -4.55 -10.51
C PHE A 62 -0.61 -5.90 -10.38
N THR A 63 -0.67 -6.70 -11.45
CA THR A 63 0.09 -7.94 -11.57
C THR A 63 1.30 -7.69 -12.47
N PRO A 64 2.53 -7.64 -11.93
CA PRO A 64 3.71 -7.42 -12.74
C PRO A 64 4.04 -8.60 -13.64
N ALA A 65 4.82 -8.35 -14.70
CA ALA A 65 5.15 -9.35 -15.71
C ALA A 65 5.98 -10.54 -15.16
N LEU A 66 6.79 -10.31 -14.11
CA LEU A 66 7.62 -11.34 -13.50
C LEU A 66 7.18 -11.62 -12.06
N ALA A 67 7.27 -12.88 -11.64
CA ALA A 67 6.81 -13.32 -10.32
C ALA A 67 7.69 -12.84 -9.15
N ASP A 68 8.90 -12.37 -9.43
CA ASP A 68 9.83 -11.78 -8.45
C ASP A 68 9.73 -10.25 -8.37
N GLN A 69 8.76 -9.65 -9.07
CA GLN A 69 8.38 -8.24 -8.93
C GLN A 69 7.18 -8.13 -7.99
N ALA A 70 7.21 -7.16 -7.07
CA ALA A 70 6.15 -7.03 -6.06
C ALA A 70 4.82 -6.66 -6.73
N PRO A 71 3.72 -7.41 -6.53
CA PRO A 71 2.40 -6.92 -6.89
C PRO A 71 1.99 -5.73 -6.02
N LEU A 72 1.05 -4.94 -6.53
CA LEU A 72 0.47 -3.80 -5.83
C LEU A 72 -1.04 -3.86 -5.97
N THR A 73 -1.77 -3.64 -4.89
CA THR A 73 -3.22 -3.41 -4.91
C THR A 73 -3.53 -2.07 -4.29
N ILE A 74 -4.39 -1.29 -4.94
CA ILE A 74 -4.90 -0.01 -4.44
C ILE A 74 -6.41 -0.12 -4.28
N ALA A 75 -6.88 -0.13 -3.04
CA ALA A 75 -8.30 -0.12 -2.70
C ALA A 75 -8.74 1.31 -2.34
N PHE A 76 -9.65 1.86 -3.13
CA PHE A 76 -10.30 3.15 -2.88
C PHE A 76 -11.47 2.97 -1.94
N THR A 77 -11.67 3.91 -1.02
CA THR A 77 -12.71 3.79 0.00
C THR A 77 -13.77 4.89 -0.09
N SER A 78 -14.88 4.72 0.64
CA SER A 78 -15.99 5.68 0.73
C SER A 78 -15.69 6.83 1.69
N PHE A 79 -14.77 6.61 2.63
CA PHE A 79 -13.94 7.67 3.19
C PHE A 79 -12.91 8.02 2.10
N PRO A 80 -12.52 9.27 1.86
CA PRO A 80 -11.55 9.57 0.80
C PRO A 80 -10.13 9.14 1.21
N GLY A 81 -9.92 7.84 1.35
CA GLY A 81 -8.70 7.15 1.76
C GLY A 81 -8.42 5.94 0.86
N LEU A 82 -7.20 5.44 0.93
CA LEU A 82 -6.68 4.30 0.18
C LEU A 82 -6.12 3.24 1.12
N TYR A 83 -6.33 1.97 0.78
CA TYR A 83 -5.53 0.87 1.30
C TYR A 83 -4.60 0.36 0.21
N LEU A 84 -3.33 0.14 0.57
CA LEU A 84 -2.33 -0.43 -0.29
C LEU A 84 -1.93 -1.79 0.24
N ASP A 85 -2.06 -2.83 -0.58
CA ASP A 85 -1.42 -4.12 -0.33
C ASP A 85 -0.22 -4.23 -1.26
N ILE A 86 0.97 -4.41 -0.70
CA ILE A 86 2.22 -4.33 -1.44
C ILE A 86 3.05 -5.59 -1.20
N GLY A 87 3.52 -6.19 -2.29
CA GLY A 87 4.29 -7.42 -2.20
C GLY A 87 3.44 -8.55 -1.65
N ALA A 88 3.99 -9.28 -0.69
CA ALA A 88 3.30 -10.41 -0.06
C ALA A 88 2.56 -10.00 1.22
N TRP A 89 3.14 -9.11 2.04
CA TRP A 89 2.73 -8.95 3.44
C TRP A 89 2.67 -7.50 3.96
N GLU A 90 3.09 -6.51 3.17
CA GLU A 90 3.00 -5.10 3.57
C GLU A 90 1.61 -4.54 3.28
N HIS A 91 1.02 -3.90 4.30
CA HIS A 91 -0.28 -3.24 4.22
C HIS A 91 -0.17 -1.81 4.72
N VAL A 92 -0.61 -0.84 3.93
CA VAL A 92 -0.56 0.59 4.27
C VAL A 92 -1.94 1.21 4.14
N ALA A 93 -2.36 1.98 5.14
CA ALA A 93 -3.56 2.80 5.09
C ALA A 93 -3.17 4.27 4.91
N LEU A 94 -3.84 4.96 3.98
CA LEU A 94 -3.62 6.37 3.67
C LEU A 94 -4.96 7.12 3.69
N PRO A 95 -5.17 8.10 4.59
CA PRO A 95 -4.30 8.44 5.71
C PRO A 95 -4.15 7.30 6.72
N SER A 96 -3.05 7.31 7.47
CA SER A 96 -2.79 6.35 8.55
C SER A 96 -3.73 6.56 9.74
N CYS A 97 -4.09 7.82 9.99
CA CYS A 97 -4.99 8.26 11.04
C CYS A 97 -5.86 9.42 10.51
N GLY A 98 -7.12 9.14 10.19
CA GLY A 98 -8.05 10.17 9.69
C GLY A 98 -8.60 11.14 10.76
N CYS A 99 -8.24 10.98 12.04
CA CYS A 99 -8.87 11.75 13.12
C CYS A 99 -8.43 13.21 13.17
N ASP A 100 -9.23 14.05 13.81
CA ASP A 100 -8.96 15.48 13.92
C ASP A 100 -7.83 15.81 14.93
N ALA A 101 -7.42 14.85 15.76
CA ALA A 101 -6.31 14.99 16.70
C ALA A 101 -4.94 14.66 16.08
N CYS A 102 -4.92 13.91 14.98
CA CYS A 102 -3.70 13.61 14.24
C CYS A 102 -3.41 14.77 13.29
N ASP A 103 -2.20 15.35 13.34
CA ASP A 103 -1.74 16.37 12.39
C ASP A 103 -1.42 15.81 10.99
N GLU A 104 -2.09 14.72 10.59
CA GLU A 104 -1.93 14.14 9.25
C GLU A 104 -2.72 14.98 8.23
N ASP A 105 -2.00 15.62 7.32
CA ASP A 105 -2.55 16.46 6.28
C ASP A 105 -2.51 15.79 4.90
N ALA A 106 -3.33 16.29 3.97
CA ALA A 106 -3.45 15.68 2.65
C ALA A 106 -2.12 15.66 1.86
N SER A 107 -1.25 16.64 2.06
CA SER A 107 0.02 16.75 1.32
C SER A 107 0.98 15.64 1.74
N SER A 108 1.12 15.40 3.04
CA SER A 108 1.96 14.32 3.57
C SER A 108 1.43 12.93 3.22
N THR A 109 0.10 12.75 3.19
CA THR A 109 -0.53 11.51 2.72
C THR A 109 -0.31 11.29 1.21
N LEU A 110 -0.37 12.35 0.39
CA LEU A 110 -0.08 12.29 -1.05
C LEU A 110 1.39 11.94 -1.34
N GLU A 111 2.32 12.55 -0.60
CA GLU A 111 3.74 12.21 -0.69
C GLU A 111 3.97 10.75 -0.33
N SER A 112 3.30 10.27 0.74
CA SER A 112 3.40 8.86 1.15
C SER A 112 2.86 7.90 0.08
N LEU A 113 1.72 8.22 -0.55
CA LEU A 113 1.19 7.44 -1.67
C LEU A 113 2.21 7.31 -2.79
N SER A 114 2.73 8.43 -3.28
CA SER A 114 3.73 8.44 -4.36
C SER A 114 4.98 7.65 -3.94
N ARG A 115 5.48 7.90 -2.73
CA ARG A 115 6.66 7.25 -2.17
C ARG A 115 6.54 5.73 -2.16
N TYR A 116 5.44 5.18 -1.64
CA TYR A 116 5.25 3.71 -1.58
C TYR A 116 5.11 3.10 -2.97
N CYS A 117 4.33 3.71 -3.86
CA CYS A 117 4.11 3.17 -5.20
C CYS A 117 5.37 3.24 -6.07
N GLU A 118 6.12 4.35 -6.07
CA GLU A 118 7.38 4.46 -6.81
C GLU A 118 8.44 3.50 -6.24
N ALA A 119 8.54 3.39 -4.91
CA ALA A 119 9.46 2.45 -4.27
C ALA A 119 9.14 0.98 -4.61
N THR A 120 7.84 0.66 -4.72
CA THR A 120 7.39 -0.66 -5.16
C THR A 120 7.84 -0.93 -6.60
N ALA A 121 7.55 -0.01 -7.52
CA ALA A 121 7.95 -0.13 -8.91
C ALA A 121 9.48 -0.17 -9.08
N ALA A 122 10.23 0.48 -8.19
CA ALA A 122 11.69 0.46 -8.17
C ALA A 122 12.30 -0.79 -7.48
N GLY A 123 11.51 -1.74 -6.98
CA GLY A 123 12.02 -2.95 -6.32
C GLY A 123 12.73 -2.66 -4.99
N GLN A 124 12.27 -1.64 -4.26
CA GLN A 124 12.90 -1.17 -3.02
C GLN A 124 12.35 -1.84 -1.75
N LEU A 125 11.32 -2.68 -1.89
CA LEU A 125 10.75 -3.48 -0.82
C LEU A 125 11.53 -4.78 -0.62
N CYS A 126 11.83 -5.09 0.65
CA CYS A 126 12.32 -6.39 1.08
C CYS A 126 11.48 -6.91 2.25
N GLU A 127 10.96 -8.12 2.10
CA GLU A 127 10.07 -8.79 3.04
C GLU A 127 10.64 -10.16 3.41
N ARG A 128 10.77 -10.45 4.71
CA ARG A 128 11.32 -11.72 5.15
C ARG A 128 10.82 -12.14 6.51
N ILE A 129 10.46 -13.41 6.63
CA ILE A 129 10.29 -14.06 7.94
C ILE A 129 11.62 -14.69 8.34
N SER A 130 12.09 -14.39 9.54
CA SER A 130 13.34 -14.91 10.08
C SER A 130 13.19 -15.34 11.54
N GLY A 131 14.00 -16.29 11.98
CA GLY A 131 13.89 -16.87 13.33
C GLY A 131 13.14 -18.21 13.29
N GLY A 132 13.62 -19.18 14.08
CA GLY A 132 13.05 -20.53 14.14
C GLY A 132 11.88 -20.61 15.12
N THR A 133 12.19 -20.71 16.41
CA THR A 133 11.18 -20.82 17.48
C THR A 133 10.44 -19.51 17.78
N SER A 134 11.03 -18.37 17.41
CA SER A 134 10.45 -17.04 17.53
C SER A 134 10.52 -16.32 16.17
N PRO A 135 9.63 -16.67 15.23
CA PRO A 135 9.63 -16.07 13.90
C PRO A 135 9.30 -14.59 13.98
N THR A 136 9.98 -13.80 13.16
CA THR A 136 9.88 -12.34 13.09
C THR A 136 9.74 -11.95 11.64
N LEU A 137 8.63 -11.30 11.31
CA LEU A 137 8.41 -10.63 10.03
C LEU A 137 9.22 -9.33 10.02
N LYS A 138 10.05 -9.16 9.00
CA LYS A 138 10.81 -7.95 8.73
C LYS A 138 10.38 -7.39 7.38
N LEU A 139 10.00 -6.13 7.38
CA LEU A 139 9.62 -5.35 6.21
C LEU A 139 10.58 -4.18 6.16
N SER A 140 11.22 -3.98 5.02
CA SER A 140 12.20 -2.90 4.86
C SER A 140 12.11 -2.27 3.49
N TRP A 141 12.24 -0.95 3.49
CA TRP A 141 12.18 -0.06 2.35
C TRP A 141 13.50 0.68 2.24
N LYS A 142 14.06 0.70 1.03
CA LYS A 142 15.28 1.47 0.74
C LYS A 142 15.08 2.33 -0.50
N GLY A 143 14.53 3.52 -0.29
CA GLY A 143 14.44 4.57 -1.30
C GLY A 143 15.72 5.38 -1.43
N ASP A 144 15.68 6.34 -2.37
CA ASP A 144 16.85 7.18 -2.68
C ASP A 144 17.17 8.12 -1.50
N ASP A 145 16.15 8.79 -0.95
CA ASP A 145 16.29 9.75 0.16
C ASP A 145 15.59 9.31 1.45
N TRP A 146 15.04 8.09 1.48
CA TRP A 146 14.32 7.57 2.65
C TRP A 146 14.55 6.07 2.84
N ALA A 147 14.45 5.64 4.09
CA ALA A 147 14.42 4.23 4.43
C ALA A 147 13.42 4.01 5.56
N SER A 148 12.77 2.87 5.54
CA SER A 148 11.91 2.42 6.64
C SER A 148 12.19 0.96 6.91
N SER A 149 12.11 0.56 8.17
CA SER A 149 12.23 -0.84 8.55
C SER A 149 11.32 -1.09 9.74
N THR A 150 10.52 -2.15 9.63
CA THR A 150 9.65 -2.62 10.70
C THR A 150 9.94 -4.09 10.95
N ALA A 151 9.99 -4.48 12.21
CA ALA A 151 10.15 -5.87 12.62
C ALA A 151 9.04 -6.19 13.63
N ARG A 152 8.28 -7.24 13.34
CA ARG A 152 7.20 -7.71 14.22
C ARG A 152 7.42 -9.19 14.53
N GLN A 153 7.49 -9.50 15.82
CA GLN A 153 7.51 -10.89 16.26
C GLN A 153 6.14 -11.52 15.98
N LEU A 154 6.15 -12.66 15.31
CA LEU A 154 4.95 -13.43 15.01
C LEU A 154 4.72 -14.43 16.14
N SER A 155 3.82 -14.10 17.06
CA SER A 155 3.35 -15.04 18.08
C SER A 155 2.38 -16.07 17.49
N THR A 156 1.68 -15.72 16.42
CA THR A 156 0.76 -16.55 15.62
C THR A 156 0.81 -16.12 14.14
N GLY A 157 0.12 -16.84 13.24
CA GLY A 157 -0.10 -16.39 11.85
C GLY A 157 1.03 -16.67 10.85
N VAL A 158 2.15 -17.29 11.27
CA VAL A 158 3.26 -17.63 10.37
C VAL A 158 2.81 -18.58 9.26
N THR A 159 2.08 -19.64 9.62
CA THR A 159 1.54 -20.61 8.65
C THR A 159 0.56 -19.95 7.69
N GLU A 160 -0.22 -18.97 8.16
CA GLU A 160 -1.15 -18.23 7.32
C GLU A 160 -0.40 -17.37 6.31
N LEU A 161 0.60 -16.59 6.74
CA LEU A 161 1.48 -15.81 5.86
C LEU A 161 2.21 -16.69 4.84
N GLN A 162 2.64 -17.88 5.25
CA GLN A 162 3.29 -18.87 4.37
C GLN A 162 2.32 -19.57 3.41
N ALA A 163 1.01 -19.57 3.72
CA ALA A 163 -0.03 -20.12 2.87
C ALA A 163 -0.57 -19.09 1.85
N HIS A 164 -0.14 -17.82 1.90
CA HIS A 164 -0.50 -16.82 0.90
C HIS A 164 0.03 -17.26 -0.48
N SER A 165 -0.79 -17.04 -1.51
CA SER A 165 -0.44 -17.39 -2.89
C SER A 165 0.76 -16.60 -3.42
N ILE A 166 0.94 -15.38 -2.93
CA ILE A 166 2.08 -14.52 -3.22
C ILE A 166 3.08 -14.68 -2.07
N GLN A 167 4.31 -15.05 -2.40
CA GLN A 167 5.43 -15.15 -1.47
C GLN A 167 6.58 -14.30 -1.98
N PRO A 168 7.36 -13.65 -1.09
CA PRO A 168 8.52 -12.89 -1.51
C PRO A 168 9.60 -13.81 -2.11
N PRO A 169 10.52 -13.27 -2.92
CA PRO A 169 11.69 -14.00 -3.40
C PRO A 169 12.51 -14.59 -2.24
N THR A 170 13.36 -15.58 -2.53
CA THR A 170 14.10 -16.33 -1.49
C THR A 170 15.01 -15.45 -0.62
N ASP A 171 15.58 -14.39 -1.19
CA ASP A 171 16.37 -13.40 -0.46
C ASP A 171 15.52 -12.30 0.20
N GLY A 172 14.20 -12.34 -0.02
CA GLY A 172 13.20 -11.40 0.44
C GLY A 172 13.07 -10.14 -0.41
N ARG A 173 13.95 -9.93 -1.41
CA ARG A 173 14.01 -8.67 -2.16
C ARG A 173 13.23 -8.79 -3.46
N TRP A 174 12.22 -7.93 -3.62
CA TRP A 174 11.51 -7.79 -4.87
C TRP A 174 12.36 -7.08 -5.93
N GLN A 175 12.24 -7.51 -7.18
CA GLN A 175 12.87 -6.88 -8.33
C GLN A 175 12.09 -5.64 -8.77
N PRO A 176 12.76 -4.67 -9.43
CA PRO A 176 12.09 -3.55 -10.08
C PRO A 176 11.12 -4.03 -11.15
N TRP A 177 10.01 -3.30 -11.30
CA TRP A 177 9.06 -3.53 -12.36
C TRP A 177 9.71 -3.31 -13.73
N SER A 178 9.41 -4.21 -14.66
CA SER A 178 9.92 -4.09 -16.02
C SER A 178 9.31 -2.85 -16.70
N PRO A 179 10.11 -1.96 -17.29
CA PRO A 179 9.58 -0.79 -17.98
C PRO A 179 8.83 -1.22 -19.24
N ARG A 180 7.72 -0.53 -19.52
CA ARG A 180 6.94 -0.77 -20.73
C ARG A 180 7.77 -0.44 -21.95
N SER A 181 7.91 -1.40 -22.86
CA SER A 181 8.64 -1.17 -24.11
C SER A 181 7.82 -0.23 -24.99
N GLN A 182 8.21 1.05 -25.07
CA GLN A 182 7.66 1.95 -26.08
C GLN A 182 8.11 1.47 -27.45
N THR A 183 7.28 0.70 -28.14
CA THR A 183 7.46 0.45 -29.56
C THR A 183 7.22 1.77 -30.27
N ALA A 184 8.32 2.46 -30.65
CA ALA A 184 8.24 3.66 -31.47
C ALA A 184 7.52 3.32 -32.80
N PRO A 185 6.54 4.10 -33.25
CA PRO A 185 5.97 3.92 -34.58
C PRO A 185 7.09 4.15 -35.62
N ARG A 186 7.30 3.17 -36.50
CA ARG A 186 8.17 3.30 -37.69
C ARG A 186 7.53 4.15 -38.77
#